data_AF-A0A511KD28-F1
#
_entry.id   AF-A0A511KD28-F1
#
_cell.length_a   1.000
_cell.length_b   1.000
_cell.length_c   1.000
_cell.angle_alpha   90.00
_cell.angle_beta   90.00
_cell.angle_gamma   90.00
#
_symmetry.space_group_name_H-M   'P 1'
#
loop_
_entity.id
_entity.type
_entity.pdbx_description
1 polymer ?
#
loop_
_entity_poly.entity_id
_entity_poly.type
_entity_poly.pdbx_seq_one_letter_code
_entity_poly.pdbx_strand_id
1 'polypeptide(L)'
;MATLPQLYRSTLRQFFKNSIHPRSARSPTIPALLRVLFESGRTIDAGSAAASRFQRDVENMVVFLRARRIHKELVDRYNPTHDMSQAERIEATAHRVGLQGPVEYDASNPRSLPEAGESVSEATKEQGSLQTMFAPQH
;
A
#
# COMPACT_ATOMS: atom_id res chain seq x y z
N MET A 1 -3.47 -4.42 35.69
CA MET A 1 -2.39 -3.53 35.19
C MET A 1 -1.32 -4.42 34.57
N ALA A 2 -0.85 -4.11 33.36
CA ALA A 2 0.19 -4.91 32.72
C ALA A 2 1.54 -4.67 33.41
N THR A 3 2.32 -5.72 33.62
CA THR A 3 3.65 -5.59 34.23
C THR A 3 4.66 -5.06 33.22
N LEU A 4 5.74 -4.43 33.68
CA LEU A 4 6.81 -3.91 32.80
C LEU A 4 7.36 -4.98 31.83
N PRO A 5 7.62 -6.24 32.25
CA PRO A 5 8.04 -7.30 31.32
C PRO A 5 6.96 -7.70 30.30
N GLN A 6 5.69 -7.64 30.69
CA GLN A 6 4.57 -7.93 29.79
C GLN A 6 4.45 -6.84 28.71
N LEU A 7 4.60 -5.57 29.11
CA LEU A 7 4.62 -4.43 28.20
C LEU A 7 5.78 -4.53 27.21
N TYR A 8 7.00 -4.81 27.67
CA TYR A 8 8.16 -5.03 26.82
C TYR A 8 7.95 -6.14 25.77
N ARG A 9 7.42 -7.29 26.19
CA ARG A 9 7.12 -8.38 25.25
C ARG A 9 6.04 -7.99 24.25
N SER A 10 5.03 -7.24 24.70
CA SER A 10 3.94 -6.80 23.82
C SER A 10 4.44 -5.80 22.77
N THR A 11 5.30 -4.84 23.14
CA THR A 11 5.89 -3.86 22.21
C THR A 11 6.77 -4.55 21.18
N LEU A 12 7.66 -5.44 21.61
CA LEU A 12 8.48 -6.23 20.69
C LEU A 12 7.64 -7.05 19.71
N ARG A 13 6.60 -7.75 20.20
CA ARG A 13 5.72 -8.54 19.34
C ARG A 13 4.99 -7.66 18.32
N GLN A 14 4.48 -6.49 18.72
CA GLN A 14 3.81 -5.58 17.78
C GLN A 14 4.78 -5.00 16.76
N PHE A 15 5.99 -4.62 17.18
CA PHE A 15 7.03 -4.14 16.27
C PHE A 15 7.37 -5.19 15.20
N PHE A 16 7.59 -6.44 15.63
CA PHE A 16 7.88 -7.54 14.70
C PHE A 16 6.73 -7.91 13.77
N LYS A 17 5.47 -7.67 14.18
CA LYS A 17 4.29 -7.82 13.31
C LYS A 17 4.14 -6.70 12.29
N ASN A 18 4.72 -5.53 12.56
CA ASN A 18 4.69 -4.35 11.68
C ASN A 18 5.89 -4.25 10.73
N SER A 19 6.90 -5.10 10.91
CA SER A 19 8.10 -5.13 10.07
C SER A 19 7.79 -5.63 8.66
N ILE A 20 8.22 -4.88 7.64
CA ILE A 20 8.19 -5.30 6.23
C ILE A 20 9.24 -6.38 5.93
N HIS A 21 10.32 -6.45 6.71
CA HIS A 21 11.40 -7.41 6.48
C HIS A 21 11.11 -8.80 7.07
N PRO A 22 11.53 -9.89 6.39
CA PRO A 22 11.45 -11.25 6.91
C PRO A 22 12.31 -11.40 8.16
N ARG A 23 12.03 -12.41 9.00
CA ARG A 23 12.70 -12.59 10.30
C ARG A 23 14.23 -12.57 10.23
N SER A 24 14.82 -13.14 9.18
CA SER A 24 16.27 -13.24 8.96
C SER A 24 16.93 -11.90 8.60
N ALA A 25 16.20 -10.98 7.97
CA ALA A 25 16.75 -9.71 7.46
C ALA A 25 16.46 -8.51 8.38
N ARG A 26 16.00 -8.75 9.61
CA ARG A 26 15.67 -7.67 10.56
C ARG A 26 16.92 -7.18 11.27
N SER A 27 17.05 -5.86 11.39
CA SER A 27 18.14 -5.26 12.15
C SER A 27 18.01 -5.59 13.66
N PRO A 28 19.10 -6.01 14.32
CA PRO A 28 19.09 -6.28 15.76
C PRO A 28 19.10 -4.99 16.61
N THR A 29 19.35 -3.84 15.98
CA THR A 29 19.48 -2.54 16.64
C THR A 29 18.18 -2.09 17.32
N ILE A 30 17.02 -2.33 16.70
CA ILE A 30 15.74 -1.84 17.26
C ILE A 30 15.39 -2.58 18.57
N PRO A 31 15.43 -3.93 18.62
CA PRO A 31 15.24 -4.64 19.89
C PRO A 31 16.22 -4.21 20.99
N ALA A 32 17.48 -3.92 20.62
CA ALA A 32 18.48 -3.42 21.55
C ALA A 32 18.12 -2.03 22.10
N LEU A 33 17.71 -1.09 21.23
CA LEU A 33 17.25 0.24 21.65
C LEU A 33 16.03 0.16 22.57
N LEU A 34 15.04 -0.67 22.21
CA LEU A 34 13.86 -0.89 23.05
C LEU A 34 14.25 -1.48 24.40
N ARG A 35 15.25 -2.37 24.45
CA ARG A 35 15.74 -2.89 25.73
C ARG A 35 16.32 -1.77 26.60
N VAL A 36 17.15 -0.90 26.04
CA VAL A 36 17.74 0.25 26.75
C VAL A 36 16.64 1.19 27.28
N LEU A 37 15.63 1.49 26.46
CA LEU A 37 14.48 2.33 26.88
C LEU A 37 13.67 1.70 28.02
N PHE A 38 13.49 0.39 28.02
CA PHE A 38 12.77 -0.29 29.11
C PHE A 38 13.63 -0.43 30.37
N GLU A 39 14.95 -0.49 30.23
CA GLU A 39 15.87 -0.45 31.36
C GLU A 39 15.89 0.93 32.03
N SER A 40 15.89 2.02 31.25
CA SER A 40 15.72 3.36 31.79
C SER A 40 14.34 3.58 32.42
N GLY A 41 13.30 2.93 31.88
CA GLY A 41 11.98 2.92 32.52
C GLY A 41 11.94 2.14 33.85
N ARG A 42 12.88 1.20 34.06
CA ARG A 42 12.96 0.37 35.27
C ARG A 42 13.63 1.08 36.44
N THR A 43 14.47 2.08 36.18
CA THR A 43 15.08 2.90 37.23
C THR A 43 14.11 3.92 37.83
N ILE A 44 12.94 4.11 37.20
CA ILE A 44 11.89 4.97 37.71
C ILE A 44 11.23 4.31 38.93
N ASP A 45 11.07 5.08 40.00
CA ASP A 45 10.51 4.59 41.24
C ASP A 45 9.06 4.09 41.06
N ALA A 46 8.78 2.94 41.66
CA ALA A 46 7.51 2.24 41.52
C ALA A 46 6.40 3.02 42.24
N GLY A 47 5.30 3.30 41.53
CA GLY A 47 4.19 4.11 42.07
C GLY A 47 4.36 5.62 41.91
N SER A 48 5.51 6.09 41.40
CA SER A 48 5.66 7.50 41.03
C SER A 48 4.72 7.90 39.88
N ALA A 49 4.40 9.20 39.79
CA ALA A 49 3.65 9.74 38.66
C ALA A 49 4.38 9.52 37.32
N ALA A 50 5.72 9.51 37.34
CA ALA A 50 6.56 9.23 36.18
C ALA A 50 6.40 7.78 35.70
N ALA A 51 6.40 6.80 36.62
CA ALA A 51 6.19 5.39 36.27
C ALA A 51 4.81 5.17 35.63
N SER A 52 3.78 5.83 36.17
CA SER A 52 2.41 5.76 35.63
C SER A 52 2.27 6.43 34.26
N ARG A 53 3.06 7.48 33.97
CA ARG A 53 3.12 8.09 32.64
C ARG A 53 3.81 7.17 31.65
N PHE A 54 5.00 6.66 32.00
CA PHE A 54 5.74 5.72 31.17
C PHE A 54 4.91 4.49 30.80
N GLN A 55 4.19 3.91 31.76
CA GLN A 55 3.31 2.77 31.51
C GLN A 55 2.24 3.11 30.44
N ARG A 56 1.56 4.25 30.59
CA ARG A 56 0.54 4.72 29.65
C ARG A 56 1.11 4.99 28.26
N ASP A 57 2.28 5.61 28.18
CA ASP A 57 2.94 5.91 26.91
C ASP A 57 3.27 4.62 26.15
N VAL A 58 3.76 3.61 26.86
CA VAL A 58 4.04 2.29 26.29
C VAL A 58 2.75 1.58 25.85
N GLU A 59 1.69 1.63 26.65
CA GLU A 59 0.38 1.09 26.28
C GLU A 59 -0.18 1.76 25.01
N ASN A 60 -0.11 3.08 24.94
CA ASN A 60 -0.50 3.87 23.77
C ASN A 60 0.33 3.50 22.53
N MET A 61 1.64 3.30 22.69
CA MET A 61 2.50 2.84 21.59
C MET A 61 2.08 1.47 21.07
N VAL A 62 1.75 0.52 21.96
CA VAL A 62 1.25 -0.81 21.56
C VAL A 62 -0.05 -0.71 20.77
N VAL A 63 -0.98 0.15 21.22
CA VAL A 63 -2.26 0.41 20.53
C VAL A 63 -2.00 1.02 19.16
N PHE A 64 -1.14 2.04 19.08
CA PHE A 64 -0.77 2.70 17.82
C PHE A 64 -0.16 1.72 16.81
N LEU A 65 0.80 0.90 17.23
CA LEU A 65 1.42 -0.10 16.35
C LEU A 65 0.41 -1.14 15.85
N ARG A 66 -0.57 -1.51 16.68
CA ARG A 66 -1.66 -2.40 16.24
C ARG A 66 -2.55 -1.69 15.22
N ALA A 67 -2.98 -0.47 15.50
CA ALA A 67 -3.84 0.32 14.62
C ALA A 67 -3.19 0.57 13.26
N ARG A 68 -1.89 0.86 13.21
CA ARG A 68 -1.11 1.03 11.97
C ARG A 68 -1.20 -0.21 11.07
N ARG A 69 -1.03 -1.40 11.65
CA ARG A 69 -1.13 -2.66 10.89
C ARG A 69 -2.53 -2.86 10.34
N ILE A 70 -3.56 -2.68 11.18
CA ILE A 70 -4.96 -2.83 10.76
C ILE A 70 -5.31 -1.82 9.67
N HIS A 71 -4.88 -0.57 9.82
CA HIS A 71 -5.06 0.47 8.81
C HIS A 71 -4.45 0.04 7.47
N LYS A 72 -3.20 -0.45 7.46
CA LYS A 72 -2.59 -0.99 6.24
C LYS A 72 -3.44 -2.11 5.63
N GLU A 73 -3.86 -3.09 6.43
CA GLU A 73 -4.72 -4.19 5.97
C GLU A 73 -6.09 -3.72 5.44
N LEU A 74 -6.63 -2.60 5.92
CA LEU A 74 -7.87 -2.01 5.43
C LEU A 74 -7.66 -1.26 4.12
N VAL A 75 -6.60 -0.49 4.03
CA VAL A 75 -6.23 0.23 2.79
C VAL A 75 -5.99 -0.76 1.65
N ASP A 76 -5.23 -1.83 1.90
CA ASP A 76 -4.95 -2.86 0.89
C ASP A 76 -6.23 -3.55 0.38
N ARG A 77 -7.25 -3.72 1.24
CA ARG A 77 -8.51 -4.41 0.88
C ARG A 77 -9.52 -3.52 0.18
N TYR A 78 -9.68 -2.29 0.65
CA TYR A 78 -10.76 -1.41 0.22
C TYR A 78 -10.30 -0.32 -0.74
N ASN A 79 -8.99 -0.03 -0.80
CA ASN A 79 -8.40 0.90 -1.76
C ASN A 79 -7.17 0.29 -2.45
N PRO A 80 -7.35 -0.73 -3.30
CA PRO A 80 -6.22 -1.36 -4.01
C PRO A 80 -5.50 -0.39 -4.96
N THR A 81 -6.13 0.73 -5.33
CA THR A 81 -5.56 1.75 -6.20
C THR A 81 -4.80 2.85 -5.45
N HIS A 82 -4.57 2.69 -4.14
CA HIS A 82 -3.95 3.74 -3.31
C HIS A 82 -2.49 4.02 -3.67
N ASP A 83 -1.75 2.98 -4.06
CA ASP A 83 -0.33 3.09 -4.48
C ASP A 83 -0.17 3.43 -5.97
N MET A 84 -1.25 3.41 -6.74
CA MET A 84 -1.20 3.67 -8.19
C MET A 84 -1.07 5.16 -8.49
N SER A 85 -0.26 5.47 -9.50
CA SER A 85 -0.22 6.81 -10.08
C SER A 85 -1.55 7.14 -10.79
N GLN A 86 -1.79 8.41 -11.10
CA GLN A 86 -3.02 8.80 -11.81
C GLN A 86 -3.10 8.16 -13.20
N ALA A 87 -1.96 8.09 -13.92
CA ALA A 87 -1.88 7.46 -15.24
C ALA A 87 -2.23 5.97 -15.17
N GLU A 88 -1.63 5.24 -14.22
CA GLU A 88 -1.90 3.81 -14.00
C GLU A 88 -3.38 3.55 -13.65
N ARG A 89 -4.01 4.44 -12.88
CA ARG A 89 -5.45 4.34 -12.59
C ARG A 89 -6.31 4.50 -13.84
N ILE A 90 -5.96 5.43 -14.72
CA ILE A 90 -6.69 5.67 -15.97
C ILE A 90 -6.56 4.44 -16.88
N GLU A 91 -5.36 3.92 -17.03
CA GLU A 91 -5.08 2.72 -17.83
C GLU A 91 -5.80 1.48 -17.27
N ALA A 92 -5.70 1.24 -15.95
CA ALA A 92 -6.40 0.12 -15.30
C ALA A 92 -7.93 0.23 -15.45
N THR A 93 -8.48 1.45 -15.53
CA THR A 93 -9.91 1.67 -15.77
C THR A 93 -10.28 1.44 -17.23
N ALA A 94 -9.44 1.87 -18.18
CA ALA A 94 -9.64 1.58 -19.60
C ALA A 94 -9.63 0.07 -19.87
N HIS A 95 -8.71 -0.67 -19.22
CA HIS A 95 -8.60 -2.12 -19.38
C HIS A 95 -9.84 -2.87 -18.85
N ARG A 96 -10.54 -2.32 -17.84
CA ARG A 96 -11.80 -2.92 -17.33
C ARG A 96 -12.91 -2.95 -18.39
N VAL A 97 -12.88 -2.04 -19.36
CA VAL A 97 -13.85 -1.96 -20.46
C VAL A 97 -13.29 -2.49 -21.77
N GLY A 98 -12.11 -3.13 -21.76
CA GLY A 98 -11.44 -3.64 -22.95
C GLY A 98 -10.86 -2.55 -23.86
N LEU A 99 -10.66 -1.33 -23.33
CA LEU A 99 -10.05 -0.22 -24.05
C LEU A 99 -8.61 0.01 -23.58
N GLN A 100 -7.80 0.63 -24.43
CA GLN A 100 -6.48 1.14 -24.06
C GLN A 100 -6.60 2.53 -23.43
N GLY A 101 -5.66 2.90 -22.56
CA GLY A 101 -5.58 4.25 -22.00
C GLY A 101 -5.42 5.32 -23.10
N PRO A 102 -5.88 6.57 -22.85
CA PRO A 102 -5.70 7.66 -23.79
C PRO A 102 -4.20 7.99 -23.96
N VAL A 103 -3.78 8.23 -25.20
CA VAL A 103 -2.41 8.68 -25.50
C VAL A 103 -2.28 10.14 -25.04
N GLU A 104 -1.23 10.45 -24.27
CA GLU A 104 -0.94 11.83 -23.88
C GLU A 104 -0.61 12.68 -25.11
N TYR A 105 -1.04 13.95 -25.07
CA TYR A 105 -0.79 14.88 -26.17
C TYR A 105 0.67 15.34 -26.18
N ASP A 106 1.39 15.05 -27.26
CA ASP A 106 2.75 15.55 -27.49
C ASP A 106 2.69 16.91 -28.21
N ALA A 107 3.03 17.98 -27.50
CA ALA A 107 3.05 19.34 -28.05
C ALA A 107 4.15 19.56 -29.10
N SER A 108 5.22 18.74 -29.09
CA SER A 108 6.33 18.83 -30.04
C SER A 108 6.01 18.14 -31.37
N ASN A 109 5.08 17.19 -31.36
CA ASN A 109 4.65 16.46 -32.54
C ASN A 109 3.11 16.31 -32.53
N PRO A 110 2.37 17.38 -32.84
CA PRO A 110 0.91 17.36 -32.84
C PRO A 110 0.40 16.36 -33.87
N ARG A 111 -0.46 15.43 -33.43
CA ARG A 111 -1.14 14.48 -34.33
C ARG A 111 -1.93 15.27 -35.37
N SER A 112 -1.68 15.02 -36.65
CA SER A 112 -2.44 15.64 -37.74
C SER A 112 -3.92 15.25 -37.61
N LEU A 113 -4.81 16.24 -37.82
CA LEU A 113 -6.24 15.98 -37.88
C LEU A 113 -6.50 15.04 -39.06
N PRO A 114 -7.31 13.98 -38.88
CA PRO A 114 -7.67 13.12 -40.01
C PRO A 114 -8.45 13.97 -41.02
N GLU A 115 -7.93 14.07 -42.24
CA GLU A 115 -8.69 14.66 -43.34
C GLU A 115 -9.90 13.77 -43.64
N ALA A 116 -11.03 14.41 -43.99
CA ALA A 116 -12.30 13.74 -44.22
C ALA A 116 -12.21 12.78 -45.42
N GLY A 117 -11.72 11.57 -45.20
CA GLY A 117 -11.56 10.55 -46.25
C GLY A 117 -10.54 9.44 -45.97
N GLU A 118 -9.66 9.56 -44.97
CA GLU A 118 -8.64 8.52 -44.73
C GLU A 118 -9.16 7.41 -43.81
N SER A 119 -9.24 6.19 -44.37
CA SER A 119 -9.46 4.97 -43.61
C SER A 119 -8.27 4.71 -42.67
N VAL A 120 -8.54 4.58 -41.38
CA VAL A 120 -7.58 4.15 -40.36
C VAL A 120 -6.82 2.92 -40.86
N SER A 121 -5.51 3.06 -41.06
CA SER A 121 -4.62 2.00 -41.50
C SER A 121 -4.51 0.90 -40.44
N GLU A 122 -4.89 -0.30 -40.88
CA GLU A 122 -4.36 -1.63 -40.54
C GLU A 122 -3.31 -1.72 -39.42
N ALA A 123 -3.77 -1.91 -38.18
CA ALA A 123 -3.01 -2.66 -37.17
C ALA A 123 -3.89 -3.39 -36.12
N THR A 124 -5.23 -3.33 -36.21
CA THR A 124 -6.11 -3.91 -35.16
C THR A 124 -7.40 -4.53 -35.71
N LYS A 125 -7.36 -5.10 -36.92
CA LYS A 125 -8.46 -5.90 -37.47
C LYS A 125 -7.98 -7.31 -37.72
N GLU A 126 -8.10 -8.21 -36.76
CA GLU A 126 -8.30 -9.64 -37.08
C GLU A 126 -9.11 -10.44 -36.05
N GLN A 127 -9.45 -9.93 -34.87
CA GLN A 127 -10.26 -10.70 -33.92
C GLN A 127 -11.40 -9.88 -33.33
N GLY A 128 -12.56 -9.91 -33.99
CA GLY A 128 -13.83 -9.51 -33.36
C GLY A 128 -14.67 -8.45 -34.09
N SER A 129 -14.66 -8.36 -35.42
CA SER A 129 -15.68 -7.54 -36.10
C SER A 129 -16.98 -8.33 -36.27
N LEU A 130 -18.11 -7.72 -35.87
CA LEU A 130 -19.48 -8.26 -36.02
C LEU A 130 -19.84 -8.56 -37.49
N GLN A 131 -19.06 -8.05 -38.44
CA GLN A 131 -19.20 -8.30 -39.88
C GLN A 131 -19.04 -9.78 -40.24
N THR A 132 -18.23 -10.55 -39.51
CA THR A 132 -17.99 -11.97 -39.84
C THR A 132 -19.06 -12.92 -39.27
N MET A 133 -19.93 -12.46 -38.35
CA MET A 133 -20.95 -13.32 -37.75
C MET A 133 -22.26 -13.43 -38.55
N PHE A 134 -22.51 -12.50 -39.48
CA PHE A 134 -23.75 -12.46 -40.26
C PHE A 134 -23.55 -12.65 -41.78
N ALA A 135 -22.35 -13.07 -42.20
CA ALA A 135 -22.11 -13.41 -43.59
C ALA A 135 -22.79 -14.76 -43.92
N PRO A 136 -23.72 -14.81 -44.90
CA PRO A 136 -24.36 -16.06 -45.28
C PRO A 136 -23.32 -16.97 -45.95
N GLN A 137 -23.17 -18.19 -45.43
CA GLN A 137 -22.36 -19.22 -46.08
C GLN A 137 -23.18 -19.77 -47.26
N HIS A 138 -22.68 -19.54 -48.47
CA HIS A 138 -23.17 -20.20 -49.68
C HIS A 138 -22.53 -21.58 -49.83
#